data_AF-A0A5E3WC92-F1
#
_entry.id   AF-A0A5E3WC92-F1
#
_cell.length_a   1.000
_cell.length_b   1.000
_cell.length_c   1.000
_cell.angle_alpha   90.00
_cell.angle_beta   90.00
_cell.angle_gamma   90.00
#
_symmetry.space_group_name_H-M   'P 1'
#
loop_
_entity.id
_entity.type
_entity.pdbx_description
1 polymer ?
#
loop_
_entity_poly.entity_id
_entity_poly.type
_entity_poly.pdbx_seq_one_letter_code
_entity_poly.pdbx_strand_id
1 'polypeptide(L)'
;MAHKAFSSHVFNDRSYTVKHRFKQHPRANGIFCFSHTLRPANASPRARPVALVSGYVILRDRLAASRRWYAEMFVPSRVTAELSLLFDARGRLLAEHLSSLYLRNNTVWGHELSEGNLLLVTELRVVESHRRQGIAAWLLDLVLSEPTIARPPQADWRIMHPPPEKCEFAIASPCGPREEGTSEEQRKEQSQAAERTFQRVGFRRIGRSAFLAKPLRDLSHPALRLPARDDARELSPPVPSRPLPVLSPFMRTLSRPNWPDNWQRLPLHGMISSQDCSDAEILAALSRLSSSAELAHLCTPDPLAMNATPLHLAAMQGRASVLEKLLTTDARGNVFAATAQGRLPLDCLQRAMREEKASVAALGLREWPGYSVSAIQAQAILLAAMGKPIPSEVAARWGCTCGRCAKGWFSPAMSYQMSVHAEVAATSIRLSLASTPADETRGRIRLYKTSTLDLIHFMNYIPTSIREPGLQATFIEGYAAVLQATASLTRQKIVPSVEVVSEHALRQGGEHFSASAVEFFIQKGGTIEHALNGVLHTAWEQGPGGDGTLLMVDSHADELRSLPACDNDEDYHLLRANLKIPVTLNGRLSSGWLDQYLVAEPSRDGEESAESSQDEI
;
A
#
# COMPACT_ATOMS: atom_id res chain seq x y z
N MET A 1 -23.36 -0.86 -10.66
CA MET A 1 -24.59 -1.69 -10.65
C MET A 1 -24.32 -2.99 -9.88
N ALA A 2 -25.33 -3.69 -9.36
CA ALA A 2 -25.12 -4.96 -8.63
C ALA A 2 -25.57 -6.15 -9.49
N HIS A 3 -24.63 -7.02 -9.85
CA HIS A 3 -24.95 -8.28 -10.52
C HIS A 3 -25.52 -9.26 -9.50
N LYS A 4 -26.67 -9.87 -9.82
CA LYS A 4 -27.26 -10.98 -9.07
C LYS A 4 -27.42 -12.19 -10.00
N ALA A 5 -27.12 -13.38 -9.50
CA ALA A 5 -27.33 -14.63 -10.21
C ALA A 5 -27.78 -15.72 -9.23
N PHE A 6 -28.38 -16.78 -9.75
CA PHE A 6 -28.83 -17.94 -8.97
C PHE A 6 -28.33 -19.22 -9.64
N SER A 7 -27.87 -20.17 -8.83
CA SER A 7 -27.50 -21.51 -9.28
C SER A 7 -28.09 -22.56 -8.33
N SER A 8 -28.42 -23.73 -8.87
CA SER A 8 -28.98 -24.85 -8.10
C SER A 8 -27.94 -25.94 -7.97
N HIS A 9 -27.77 -26.48 -6.77
CA HIS A 9 -26.77 -27.49 -6.46
C HIS A 9 -27.34 -28.56 -5.54
N VAL A 10 -26.81 -29.78 -5.60
CA VAL A 10 -27.18 -30.88 -4.71
C VAL A 10 -26.00 -31.20 -3.79
N PHE A 11 -26.26 -31.29 -2.49
CA PHE A 11 -25.26 -31.65 -1.48
C PHE A 11 -25.91 -32.51 -0.39
N ASN A 12 -25.33 -33.68 -0.08
CA ASN A 12 -25.89 -34.66 0.85
C ASN A 12 -27.39 -34.94 0.60
N ASP A 13 -27.73 -35.26 -0.66
CA ASP A 13 -29.10 -35.57 -1.11
C ASP A 13 -30.14 -34.46 -0.89
N ARG A 14 -29.69 -33.22 -0.66
CA ARG A 14 -30.54 -32.04 -0.51
C ARG A 14 -30.22 -31.03 -1.60
N SER A 15 -31.29 -30.50 -2.22
CA SER A 15 -31.18 -29.43 -3.21
C SER A 15 -31.09 -28.08 -2.51
N TYR A 16 -30.13 -27.27 -2.96
CA TYR A 16 -29.90 -25.92 -2.50
C TYR A 16 -29.86 -24.92 -3.65
N THR A 17 -30.38 -23.73 -3.40
CA THR A 17 -30.23 -22.57 -4.26
C THR A 17 -29.15 -21.66 -3.69
N VAL A 18 -28.13 -21.39 -4.49
CA VAL A 18 -27.07 -20.43 -4.20
C VAL A 18 -27.40 -19.12 -4.90
N LYS A 19 -27.53 -18.05 -4.14
CA LYS A 19 -27.67 -16.69 -4.69
C LYS A 19 -26.32 -15.98 -4.61
N HIS A 20 -25.81 -15.63 -5.78
CA HIS A 20 -24.62 -14.83 -5.96
C HIS A 20 -24.98 -13.33 -6.05
N ARG A 21 -24.20 -12.49 -5.38
CA ARG A 21 -24.23 -11.04 -5.53
C ARG A 21 -22.82 -10.51 -5.66
N PHE A 22 -22.60 -9.68 -6.66
CA PHE A 22 -21.34 -9.00 -6.93
C PHE A 22 -21.57 -7.52 -7.21
N LYS A 23 -20.79 -6.63 -6.61
CA LYS A 23 -20.88 -5.18 -6.85
C LYS A 23 -19.55 -4.49 -6.57
N GLN A 24 -19.23 -3.42 -7.28
CA GLN A 24 -18.12 -2.54 -6.92
C GLN A 24 -18.37 -1.89 -5.55
N HIS A 25 -17.30 -1.70 -4.77
CA HIS A 25 -17.36 -0.96 -3.53
C HIS A 25 -17.54 0.54 -3.84
N PRO A 26 -18.49 1.25 -3.20
CA PRO A 26 -18.85 2.62 -3.59
C PRO A 26 -17.73 3.64 -3.36
N ARG A 27 -16.76 3.33 -2.50
CA ARG A 27 -15.66 4.22 -2.10
C ARG A 27 -14.26 3.66 -2.41
N ALA A 28 -14.17 2.50 -3.05
CA ALA A 28 -12.91 1.83 -3.37
C ALA A 28 -13.02 1.20 -4.76
N ASN A 29 -12.52 1.92 -5.76
CA ASN A 29 -12.73 1.61 -7.18
C ASN A 29 -12.07 0.30 -7.62
N GLY A 30 -10.97 -0.09 -6.99
CA GLY A 30 -10.26 -1.35 -7.18
C GLY A 30 -10.77 -2.50 -6.32
N ILE A 31 -11.89 -2.33 -5.59
CA ILE A 31 -12.42 -3.37 -4.70
C ILE A 31 -13.87 -3.67 -5.03
N PHE A 32 -14.21 -4.95 -5.16
CA PHE A 32 -15.56 -5.43 -5.42
C PHE A 32 -16.02 -6.32 -4.28
N CYS A 33 -17.24 -6.11 -3.79
CA CYS A 33 -17.86 -6.96 -2.78
C CYS A 33 -18.52 -8.16 -3.46
N PHE A 34 -18.31 -9.35 -2.94
CA PHE A 34 -19.06 -10.55 -3.34
C PHE A 34 -19.76 -11.18 -2.14
N SER A 35 -20.87 -11.88 -2.40
CA SER A 35 -21.54 -12.72 -1.40
C SER A 35 -22.30 -13.87 -2.05
N HIS A 36 -22.25 -15.03 -1.39
CA HIS A 36 -22.97 -16.25 -1.74
C HIS A 36 -23.85 -16.64 -0.57
N THR A 37 -25.16 -16.63 -0.79
CA THR A 37 -26.13 -17.09 0.22
C THR A 37 -26.73 -18.41 -0.20
N LEU A 38 -26.62 -19.40 0.66
CA LEU A 38 -27.16 -20.74 0.45
C LEU A 38 -28.54 -20.84 1.10
N ARG A 39 -29.53 -21.38 0.37
CA ARG A 39 -30.87 -21.70 0.86
C ARG A 39 -31.28 -23.10 0.40
N PRO A 40 -32.08 -23.86 1.16
CA PRO A 40 -32.75 -25.04 0.62
C PRO A 40 -33.60 -24.65 -0.59
N ALA A 41 -33.64 -25.48 -1.63
CA ALA A 41 -34.36 -25.17 -2.88
C ALA A 41 -35.86 -24.91 -2.68
N ASN A 42 -36.46 -25.60 -1.69
CA ASN A 42 -37.87 -25.48 -1.35
C ASN A 42 -38.15 -24.36 -0.33
N ALA A 43 -37.14 -23.61 0.11
CA ALA A 43 -37.33 -22.56 1.09
C ALA A 43 -37.95 -21.30 0.47
N SER A 44 -38.84 -20.64 1.21
CA SER A 44 -39.38 -19.34 0.83
C SER A 44 -38.25 -18.33 0.49
N PRO A 45 -38.42 -17.43 -0.49
CA PRO A 45 -37.44 -16.38 -0.78
C PRO A 45 -37.08 -15.50 0.43
N ARG A 46 -37.98 -15.42 1.43
CA ARG A 46 -37.78 -14.68 2.69
C ARG A 46 -37.07 -15.49 3.77
N ALA A 47 -36.88 -16.79 3.58
CA ALA A 47 -36.18 -17.63 4.55
C ALA A 47 -34.74 -17.15 4.74
N ARG A 48 -34.28 -17.19 6.01
CA ARG A 48 -32.89 -16.90 6.34
C ARG A 48 -31.98 -17.92 5.64
N PRO A 49 -30.84 -17.49 5.08
CA PRO A 49 -29.91 -18.41 4.45
C PRO A 49 -29.32 -19.37 5.48
N VAL A 50 -29.14 -20.64 5.09
CA VAL A 50 -28.52 -21.68 5.93
C VAL A 50 -27.01 -21.51 6.03
N ALA A 51 -26.39 -20.89 5.01
CA ALA A 51 -25.00 -20.51 5.01
C ALA A 51 -24.75 -19.25 4.17
N LEU A 52 -23.66 -18.55 4.50
CA LEU A 52 -23.20 -17.33 3.83
C LEU A 52 -21.68 -17.38 3.71
N VAL A 53 -21.17 -17.03 2.53
CA VAL A 53 -19.78 -16.65 2.31
C VAL A 53 -19.77 -15.25 1.72
N SER A 54 -18.98 -14.34 2.26
CA SER A 54 -18.83 -12.98 1.72
C SER A 54 -17.38 -12.49 1.83
N GLY A 55 -17.06 -11.48 1.03
CA GLY A 55 -15.72 -10.96 0.95
C GLY A 55 -15.52 -9.94 -0.16
N TYR A 56 -14.27 -9.81 -0.59
CA TYR A 56 -13.82 -8.84 -1.56
C TYR A 56 -12.99 -9.47 -2.68
N VAL A 57 -13.18 -8.99 -3.91
CA VAL A 57 -12.19 -9.11 -4.98
C VAL A 57 -11.40 -7.82 -5.00
N ILE A 58 -10.09 -7.93 -4.78
CA ILE A 58 -9.17 -6.81 -4.70
C ILE A 58 -8.33 -6.82 -5.98
N LEU A 59 -8.47 -5.77 -6.77
CA LEU A 59 -7.68 -5.56 -7.97
C LEU A 59 -6.27 -5.08 -7.59
N ARG A 60 -5.49 -5.95 -6.93
CA ARG A 60 -4.21 -5.59 -6.31
C ARG A 60 -3.28 -4.93 -7.31
N ASP A 61 -3.16 -5.48 -8.52
CA ASP A 61 -2.21 -4.96 -9.51
C ASP A 61 -2.62 -3.55 -9.97
N ARG A 62 -3.92 -3.29 -10.08
CA ARG A 62 -4.45 -1.94 -10.32
C ARG A 62 -4.15 -1.00 -9.15
N LEU A 63 -4.38 -1.45 -7.91
CA LEU A 63 -4.11 -0.65 -6.71
C LEU A 63 -2.63 -0.37 -6.52
N ALA A 64 -1.77 -1.32 -6.90
CA ALA A 64 -0.32 -1.23 -6.91
C ALA A 64 0.14 -0.21 -7.94
N ALA A 65 -0.32 -0.36 -9.19
CA ALA A 65 -0.04 0.57 -10.27
C ALA A 65 -0.46 1.99 -9.89
N SER A 66 -1.72 2.17 -9.47
CA SER A 66 -2.26 3.48 -9.06
C SER A 66 -1.77 3.99 -7.71
N ARG A 67 -0.96 3.22 -6.96
CA ARG A 67 -0.47 3.55 -5.60
C ARG A 67 -1.57 3.87 -4.60
N ARG A 68 -2.75 3.29 -4.82
CA ARG A 68 -3.92 3.43 -3.95
C ARG A 68 -4.11 2.23 -3.03
N TRP A 69 -3.10 1.36 -2.89
CA TRP A 69 -3.16 0.16 -2.06
C TRP A 69 -3.72 0.45 -0.66
N TYR A 70 -3.03 1.24 0.15
CA TYR A 70 -3.52 1.57 1.49
C TYR A 70 -4.80 2.42 1.45
N ALA A 71 -4.87 3.40 0.55
CA ALA A 71 -6.00 4.31 0.47
C ALA A 71 -7.32 3.62 0.14
N GLU A 72 -7.29 2.53 -0.62
CA GLU A 72 -8.48 1.74 -0.91
C GLU A 72 -8.67 0.57 0.04
N MET A 73 -7.61 -0.07 0.54
CA MET A 73 -7.75 -1.21 1.44
C MET A 73 -8.26 -0.85 2.84
N PHE A 74 -8.04 0.39 3.30
CA PHE A 74 -8.54 0.87 4.59
C PHE A 74 -10.05 1.17 4.58
N VAL A 75 -10.67 1.26 3.41
CA VAL A 75 -12.05 1.75 3.26
C VAL A 75 -13.13 0.67 3.51
N PRO A 76 -13.03 -0.58 3.01
CA PRO A 76 -14.14 -1.53 3.07
C PRO A 76 -14.38 -2.15 4.44
N SER A 77 -13.31 -2.50 5.15
CA SER A 77 -13.39 -3.21 6.44
C SER A 77 -12.08 -3.16 7.22
N ARG A 78 -12.16 -3.47 8.52
CA ARG A 78 -10.96 -3.69 9.34
C ARG A 78 -10.09 -4.83 8.82
N VAL A 79 -10.69 -5.90 8.30
CA VAL A 79 -9.95 -7.07 7.78
C VAL A 79 -9.13 -6.71 6.54
N THR A 80 -9.68 -5.89 5.63
CA THR A 80 -8.93 -5.40 4.46
C THR A 80 -7.80 -4.46 4.89
N ALA A 81 -8.01 -3.60 5.89
CA ALA A 81 -6.97 -2.74 6.43
C ALA A 81 -5.83 -3.58 7.05
N GLU A 82 -6.15 -4.55 7.90
CA GLU A 82 -5.17 -5.45 8.52
C GLU A 82 -4.42 -6.30 7.48
N LEU A 83 -5.11 -6.79 6.44
CA LEU A 83 -4.49 -7.52 5.34
C LEU A 83 -3.46 -6.63 4.62
N SER A 84 -3.81 -5.37 4.37
CA SER A 84 -2.96 -4.45 3.60
C SER A 84 -1.58 -4.24 4.23
N LEU A 85 -1.48 -4.38 5.56
CA LEU A 85 -0.25 -4.24 6.32
C LEU A 85 0.71 -5.43 6.20
N LEU A 86 0.28 -6.56 5.61
CA LEU A 86 1.18 -7.63 5.20
C LEU A 86 1.99 -7.25 3.94
N PHE A 87 1.54 -6.22 3.23
CA PHE A 87 2.10 -5.78 1.97
C PHE A 87 2.68 -4.37 2.08
N ASP A 88 3.62 -4.05 1.19
CA ASP A 88 4.13 -2.69 1.02
C ASP A 88 3.11 -1.79 0.31
N ALA A 89 3.47 -0.52 0.08
CA ALA A 89 2.61 0.44 -0.62
C ALA A 89 2.27 0.04 -2.07
N ARG A 90 2.95 -0.96 -2.62
CA ARG A 90 2.74 -1.52 -3.96
C ARG A 90 1.96 -2.84 -3.90
N GLY A 91 1.43 -3.21 -2.73
CA GLY A 91 0.77 -4.50 -2.60
C GLY A 91 1.72 -5.70 -2.74
N ARG A 92 3.04 -5.52 -2.57
CA ARG A 92 3.99 -6.65 -2.58
C ARG A 92 4.19 -7.19 -1.17
N LEU A 93 4.29 -8.50 -1.02
CA LEU A 93 4.40 -9.11 0.31
C LEU A 93 5.69 -8.63 0.97
N LEU A 94 5.61 -8.15 2.21
CA LEU A 94 6.77 -7.61 2.91
C LEU A 94 7.85 -8.69 3.09
N ALA A 95 9.11 -8.30 2.91
CA ALA A 95 10.26 -9.20 3.06
C ALA A 95 10.33 -9.87 4.45
N GLU A 96 9.75 -9.25 5.49
CA GLU A 96 9.66 -9.85 6.81
C GLU A 96 8.86 -11.18 6.81
N HIS A 97 7.91 -11.35 5.90
CA HIS A 97 7.17 -12.61 5.73
C HIS A 97 7.87 -13.63 4.84
N LEU A 98 8.91 -13.22 4.11
CA LEU A 98 9.65 -14.04 3.15
C LEU A 98 10.99 -14.54 3.71
N SER A 99 11.69 -13.70 4.45
CA SER A 99 13.09 -13.92 4.83
C SER A 99 13.29 -14.10 6.33
N SER A 100 12.36 -13.64 7.18
CA SER A 100 12.49 -13.81 8.63
C SER A 100 12.32 -15.28 9.00
N LEU A 101 13.34 -15.89 9.61
CA LEU A 101 13.26 -17.25 10.14
C LEU A 101 12.07 -17.43 11.11
N TYR A 102 11.68 -16.35 11.80
CA TYR A 102 10.60 -16.40 12.77
C TYR A 102 9.21 -16.23 12.13
N LEU A 103 9.04 -15.23 11.25
CA LEU A 103 7.74 -14.94 10.64
C LEU A 103 7.43 -15.84 9.45
N ARG A 104 8.44 -16.33 8.72
CA ARG A 104 8.26 -17.26 7.59
C ARG A 104 7.91 -18.66 8.05
N ASN A 105 8.40 -19.13 9.21
CA ASN A 105 8.18 -20.47 9.79
C ASN A 105 7.46 -21.51 8.89
N ASN A 106 8.21 -22.34 8.14
CA ASN A 106 7.70 -23.39 7.25
C ASN A 106 6.67 -22.95 6.19
N THR A 107 6.53 -21.66 5.90
CA THR A 107 5.57 -21.23 4.87
C THR A 107 6.08 -21.54 3.48
N VAL A 108 5.16 -22.11 2.72
CA VAL A 108 5.24 -22.42 1.30
C VAL A 108 5.09 -21.19 0.41
N TRP A 109 4.78 -20.04 1.01
CA TRP A 109 4.56 -18.78 0.29
C TRP A 109 5.84 -17.98 0.11
N GLY A 110 6.01 -17.45 -1.09
CA GLY A 110 7.10 -16.61 -1.52
C GLY A 110 6.60 -15.32 -2.18
N HIS A 111 7.40 -14.83 -3.14
CA HIS A 111 7.10 -13.60 -3.87
C HIS A 111 5.86 -13.70 -4.75
N GLU A 112 5.36 -14.91 -5.04
CA GLU A 112 4.16 -15.12 -5.86
C GLU A 112 2.92 -14.43 -5.27
N LEU A 113 2.84 -14.27 -3.94
CA LEU A 113 1.77 -13.49 -3.31
C LEU A 113 1.82 -11.98 -3.60
N SER A 114 2.90 -11.49 -4.21
CA SER A 114 3.06 -10.09 -4.61
C SER A 114 2.43 -9.78 -5.97
N GLU A 115 1.97 -10.80 -6.71
CA GLU A 115 1.45 -10.70 -8.07
C GLU A 115 0.02 -11.29 -8.21
N GLY A 116 -0.74 -10.79 -9.19
CA GLY A 116 -2.14 -11.15 -9.45
C GLY A 116 -3.21 -10.60 -8.48
N ASN A 117 -4.43 -10.43 -8.97
CA ASN A 117 -5.54 -10.00 -8.12
C ASN A 117 -5.87 -10.99 -6.99
N LEU A 118 -6.47 -10.49 -5.90
CA LEU A 118 -6.73 -11.27 -4.68
C LEU A 118 -8.24 -11.45 -4.44
N LEU A 119 -8.64 -12.66 -4.06
CA LEU A 119 -9.97 -12.94 -3.53
C LEU A 119 -9.90 -13.04 -1.99
N LEU A 120 -10.37 -12.04 -1.26
CA LEU A 120 -10.41 -12.05 0.19
C LEU A 120 -11.76 -12.54 0.72
N VAL A 121 -11.77 -13.65 1.46
CA VAL A 121 -12.93 -14.13 2.23
C VAL A 121 -12.88 -13.53 3.63
N THR A 122 -13.91 -12.75 4.00
CA THR A 122 -14.00 -12.08 5.31
C THR A 122 -15.08 -12.67 6.21
N GLU A 123 -16.09 -13.32 5.65
CA GLU A 123 -17.18 -13.92 6.41
C GLU A 123 -17.50 -15.31 5.87
N LEU A 124 -17.56 -16.29 6.77
CA LEU A 124 -18.05 -17.63 6.51
C LEU A 124 -18.96 -18.03 7.68
N ARG A 125 -20.26 -18.10 7.42
CA ARG A 125 -21.26 -18.39 8.46
C ARG A 125 -22.14 -19.56 8.07
N VAL A 126 -22.37 -20.47 9.01
CA VAL A 126 -23.35 -21.56 8.89
C VAL A 126 -24.28 -21.52 10.10
N VAL A 127 -25.59 -21.57 9.83
CA VAL A 127 -26.63 -21.60 10.85
C VAL A 127 -26.43 -22.84 11.74
N GLU A 128 -26.63 -22.68 13.04
CA GLU A 128 -26.29 -23.69 14.05
C GLU A 128 -26.87 -25.08 13.77
N SER A 129 -28.15 -25.16 13.40
CA SER A 129 -28.84 -26.40 13.04
C SER A 129 -28.27 -27.13 11.81
N HIS A 130 -27.39 -26.47 11.06
CA HIS A 130 -26.76 -26.96 9.83
C HIS A 130 -25.23 -27.10 9.98
N ARG A 131 -24.67 -26.84 11.17
CA ARG A 131 -23.23 -27.03 11.43
C ARG A 131 -22.87 -28.51 11.41
N ARG A 132 -21.56 -28.80 11.26
CA ARG A 132 -20.97 -30.16 11.23
C ARG A 132 -21.42 -31.06 10.07
N GLN A 133 -22.18 -30.54 9.11
CA GLN A 133 -22.63 -31.28 7.90
C GLN A 133 -21.69 -31.07 6.69
N GLY A 134 -20.55 -30.40 6.86
CA GLY A 134 -19.61 -30.10 5.76
C GLY A 134 -20.00 -28.91 4.86
N ILE A 135 -21.17 -28.29 5.11
CA ILE A 135 -21.72 -27.19 4.29
C ILE A 135 -20.73 -26.02 4.13
N ALA A 136 -19.99 -25.65 5.18
CA ALA A 136 -19.03 -24.55 5.13
C ALA A 136 -17.91 -24.80 4.11
N ALA A 137 -17.29 -25.99 4.17
CA ALA A 137 -16.22 -26.39 3.27
C ALA A 137 -16.73 -26.52 1.82
N TRP A 138 -17.90 -27.14 1.64
CA TRP A 138 -18.52 -27.30 0.33
C TRP A 138 -18.88 -25.96 -0.32
N LEU A 139 -19.51 -25.04 0.42
CA LEU A 139 -19.86 -23.71 -0.10
C LEU A 139 -18.60 -22.90 -0.43
N LEU A 140 -17.56 -23.00 0.40
CA LEU A 140 -16.29 -22.33 0.13
C LEU A 140 -15.61 -22.90 -1.12
N ASP A 141 -15.58 -24.21 -1.30
CA ASP A 141 -15.00 -24.83 -2.49
C ASP A 141 -15.78 -24.47 -3.77
N LEU A 142 -17.11 -24.40 -3.69
CA LEU A 142 -17.97 -23.91 -4.77
C LEU A 142 -17.62 -22.46 -5.16
N VAL A 143 -17.47 -21.57 -4.16
CA VAL A 143 -17.08 -20.17 -4.37
C VAL A 143 -15.69 -20.05 -5.00
N LEU A 144 -14.73 -20.87 -4.59
CA LEU A 144 -13.36 -20.81 -5.11
C LEU A 144 -13.24 -21.42 -6.51
N SER A 145 -14.18 -22.29 -6.88
CA SER A 145 -14.25 -22.93 -8.20
C SER A 145 -15.04 -22.11 -9.21
N GLU A 146 -15.83 -21.11 -8.79
CA GLU A 146 -16.67 -20.32 -9.68
C GLU A 146 -15.83 -19.31 -10.50
N PRO A 147 -15.74 -19.46 -11.85
CA PRO A 147 -14.89 -18.59 -12.69
C PRO A 147 -15.33 -17.12 -12.73
N THR A 148 -16.61 -16.90 -12.41
CA THR A 148 -17.35 -15.63 -12.35
C THR A 148 -16.93 -14.75 -11.19
N ILE A 149 -16.49 -15.32 -10.07
CA ILE A 149 -16.10 -14.57 -8.87
C ILE A 149 -14.72 -13.97 -9.07
N ALA A 150 -13.87 -14.64 -9.86
CA ALA A 150 -12.56 -14.15 -10.21
C ALA A 150 -12.60 -13.06 -11.31
N ARG A 151 -13.77 -12.66 -11.82
CA ARG A 151 -13.89 -11.63 -12.87
C ARG A 151 -14.97 -10.59 -12.51
N PRO A 152 -14.67 -9.29 -12.57
CA PRO A 152 -15.73 -8.29 -12.54
C PRO A 152 -16.65 -8.45 -13.78
N PRO A 153 -17.93 -8.03 -13.70
CA PRO A 153 -18.89 -8.12 -14.79
C PRO A 153 -18.38 -7.46 -16.07
N GLN A 154 -18.68 -8.05 -17.24
CA GLN A 154 -18.29 -7.53 -18.56
C GLN A 154 -18.68 -6.07 -18.80
N ALA A 155 -19.78 -5.60 -18.19
CA ALA A 155 -20.22 -4.22 -18.29
C ALA A 155 -19.19 -3.21 -17.74
N ASP A 156 -18.38 -3.62 -16.75
CA ASP A 156 -17.36 -2.78 -16.11
C ASP A 156 -16.00 -2.87 -16.85
N TRP A 157 -15.84 -3.79 -17.80
CA TRP A 157 -14.58 -3.96 -18.56
C TRP A 157 -14.27 -2.75 -19.44
N ARG A 158 -15.30 -2.04 -19.92
CA ARG A 158 -15.13 -0.83 -20.73
C ARG A 158 -14.42 0.31 -19.98
N ILE A 159 -14.44 0.28 -18.63
CA ILE A 159 -13.80 1.27 -17.76
C ILE A 159 -12.39 0.84 -17.36
N MET A 160 -12.05 -0.44 -17.54
CA MET A 160 -10.84 -1.07 -17.01
C MET A 160 -10.10 -1.74 -18.16
N HIS A 161 -9.20 -0.99 -18.79
CA HIS A 161 -8.30 -1.53 -19.81
C HIS A 161 -6.88 -1.68 -19.22
N PRO A 162 -6.31 -2.90 -19.22
CA PRO A 162 -6.93 -4.18 -19.60
C PRO A 162 -7.95 -4.69 -18.55
N PRO A 163 -8.91 -5.57 -18.94
CA PRO A 163 -9.82 -6.20 -17.99
C PRO A 163 -8.98 -6.96 -16.96
N PRO A 164 -9.32 -6.90 -15.67
CA PRO A 164 -8.45 -7.45 -14.64
C PRO A 164 -8.37 -8.96 -14.82
N GLU A 165 -7.13 -9.44 -14.76
CA GLU A 165 -6.85 -10.86 -14.79
C GLU A 165 -7.55 -11.56 -13.62
N LYS A 166 -7.85 -12.86 -13.78
CA LYS A 166 -8.54 -13.60 -12.71
C LYS A 166 -7.69 -13.59 -11.45
N CYS A 167 -8.32 -13.63 -10.28
CA CYS A 167 -7.60 -13.77 -9.01
C CYS A 167 -6.65 -14.98 -9.04
N GLU A 168 -5.39 -14.77 -8.67
CA GLU A 168 -4.39 -15.85 -8.59
C GLU A 168 -4.46 -16.58 -7.24
N PHE A 169 -4.80 -15.83 -6.19
CA PHE A 169 -4.87 -16.34 -4.83
C PHE A 169 -6.18 -15.95 -4.17
N ALA A 170 -6.68 -16.85 -3.31
CA ALA A 170 -7.67 -16.53 -2.31
C ALA A 170 -6.98 -16.36 -0.95
N ILE A 171 -7.40 -15.36 -0.19
CA ILE A 171 -6.95 -15.09 1.17
C ILE A 171 -8.15 -15.15 2.10
N ALA A 172 -7.98 -15.63 3.32
CA ALA A 172 -9.03 -15.66 4.33
C ALA A 172 -8.48 -15.24 5.69
N SER A 173 -9.32 -14.55 6.47
CA SER A 173 -9.12 -14.40 7.93
C SER A 173 -10.04 -15.38 8.66
N PRO A 174 -9.51 -16.38 9.39
CA PRO A 174 -10.32 -17.30 10.20
C PRO A 174 -10.90 -16.60 11.44
N CYS A 175 -10.34 -15.46 11.84
CA CYS A 175 -10.85 -14.62 12.91
C CYS A 175 -11.92 -13.68 12.35
N GLY A 176 -13.19 -14.04 12.56
CA GLY A 176 -14.33 -13.19 12.24
C GLY A 176 -14.37 -11.91 13.10
N PRO A 177 -15.20 -10.92 12.72
CA PRO A 177 -15.42 -9.74 13.54
C PRO A 177 -15.92 -10.13 14.94
N ARG A 178 -15.53 -9.35 15.95
CA ARG A 178 -15.93 -9.59 17.34
C ARG A 178 -17.45 -9.33 17.47
N GLU A 179 -18.24 -10.39 17.60
CA GLU A 179 -19.66 -10.28 17.91
C GLU A 179 -19.84 -9.90 19.39
N GLU A 180 -20.67 -8.89 19.65
CA GLU A 180 -21.01 -8.47 21.01
C GLU A 180 -21.64 -9.63 21.79
N GLY A 181 -21.15 -9.89 23.00
CA GLY A 181 -21.65 -10.96 23.87
C GLY A 181 -21.00 -12.34 23.68
N THR A 182 -20.11 -12.53 22.70
CA THR A 182 -19.37 -13.80 22.57
C THR A 182 -18.22 -13.88 23.57
N SER A 183 -18.13 -14.97 24.33
CA SER A 183 -17.00 -15.17 25.26
C SER A 183 -15.68 -15.37 24.50
N GLU A 184 -14.55 -15.10 25.15
CA GLU A 184 -13.24 -15.30 24.54
C GLU A 184 -12.98 -16.78 24.16
N GLU A 185 -13.49 -17.69 24.98
CA GLU A 185 -13.42 -19.14 24.74
C GLU A 185 -14.22 -19.54 23.50
N GLN A 186 -15.48 -19.09 23.41
CA GLN A 186 -16.31 -19.33 22.23
C GLN A 186 -15.68 -18.76 20.96
N ARG A 187 -15.09 -17.56 21.04
CA ARG A 187 -14.36 -16.95 19.93
C ARG A 187 -13.17 -17.81 19.50
N LYS A 188 -12.40 -18.32 20.46
CA LYS A 188 -11.26 -19.21 20.19
C LYS A 188 -11.71 -20.50 19.53
N GLU A 189 -12.79 -21.12 20.02
CA GLU A 189 -13.37 -22.32 19.41
C GLU A 189 -13.86 -22.08 17.98
N GLN A 190 -14.57 -20.97 17.75
CA GLN A 190 -15.05 -20.57 16.43
C GLN A 190 -13.89 -20.32 15.47
N SER A 191 -12.86 -19.59 15.89
CA SER A 191 -11.66 -19.34 15.08
C SER A 191 -10.93 -20.64 14.72
N GLN A 192 -10.75 -21.55 15.67
CA GLN A 192 -10.17 -22.88 15.40
C GLN A 192 -11.04 -23.73 14.46
N ALA A 193 -12.36 -23.64 14.56
CA ALA A 193 -13.26 -24.33 13.65
C ALA A 193 -13.20 -23.74 12.22
N ALA A 194 -13.11 -22.41 12.10
CA ALA A 194 -12.91 -21.73 10.83
C ALA A 194 -11.55 -22.09 10.21
N GLU A 195 -10.47 -22.03 10.97
CA GLU A 195 -9.12 -22.41 10.52
C GLU A 195 -9.09 -23.84 9.98
N ARG A 196 -9.63 -24.81 10.73
CA ARG A 196 -9.74 -26.21 10.25
C ARG A 196 -10.56 -26.33 8.96
N THR A 197 -11.61 -25.52 8.81
CA THR A 197 -12.44 -25.49 7.60
C THR A 197 -11.65 -24.96 6.41
N PHE A 198 -10.94 -23.84 6.56
CA PHE A 198 -10.10 -23.27 5.52
C PHE A 198 -8.95 -24.22 5.14
N GLN A 199 -8.26 -24.80 6.14
CA GLN A 199 -7.19 -25.76 5.90
C GLN A 199 -7.68 -27.01 5.15
N ARG A 200 -8.88 -27.50 5.46
CA ARG A 200 -9.51 -28.61 4.73
C ARG A 200 -9.73 -28.29 3.24
N VAL A 201 -10.01 -27.03 2.91
CA VAL A 201 -10.23 -26.57 1.52
C VAL A 201 -8.90 -26.19 0.82
N GLY A 202 -7.76 -26.37 1.50
CA GLY A 202 -6.42 -26.17 0.92
C GLY A 202 -5.77 -24.83 1.25
N PHE A 203 -6.36 -24.03 2.14
CA PHE A 203 -5.70 -22.79 2.60
C PHE A 203 -4.55 -23.11 3.55
N ARG A 204 -3.44 -22.38 3.44
CA ARG A 204 -2.27 -22.46 4.33
C ARG A 204 -1.85 -21.07 4.78
N ARG A 205 -1.27 -20.97 5.98
CA ARG A 205 -1.01 -19.67 6.61
C ARG A 205 0.06 -18.87 5.86
N ILE A 206 -0.13 -17.55 5.76
CA ILE A 206 0.88 -16.63 5.23
C ILE A 206 1.80 -16.20 6.37
N GLY A 207 3.04 -16.66 6.37
CA GLY A 207 3.92 -16.47 7.52
C GLY A 207 3.30 -17.08 8.80
N ARG A 208 3.42 -16.34 9.89
CA ARG A 208 2.64 -16.55 11.12
C ARG A 208 1.52 -15.52 11.31
N SER A 209 1.07 -14.88 10.23
CA SER A 209 0.00 -13.88 10.26
C SER A 209 -1.36 -14.50 10.62
N ALA A 210 -2.36 -13.65 10.84
CA ALA A 210 -3.75 -14.07 11.00
C ALA A 210 -4.39 -14.55 9.67
N PHE A 211 -3.68 -14.45 8.54
CA PHE A 211 -4.24 -14.72 7.22
C PHE A 211 -3.76 -16.07 6.67
N LEU A 212 -4.67 -16.76 5.99
CA LEU A 212 -4.38 -17.96 5.21
C LEU A 212 -4.55 -17.64 3.72
N ALA A 213 -3.74 -18.23 2.85
CA ALA A 213 -3.86 -18.14 1.41
C ALA A 213 -4.14 -19.51 0.77
N LYS A 214 -4.69 -19.53 -0.44
CA LYS A 214 -4.86 -20.71 -1.29
C LYS A 214 -4.57 -20.29 -2.74
N PRO A 215 -3.78 -21.05 -3.51
CA PRO A 215 -3.62 -20.78 -4.93
C PRO A 215 -4.90 -21.21 -5.66
N LEU A 216 -5.39 -20.36 -6.56
CA LEU A 216 -6.61 -20.63 -7.32
C LEU A 216 -6.33 -21.30 -8.67
N ARG A 217 -5.12 -21.11 -9.22
CA ARG A 217 -4.75 -21.61 -10.55
C ARG A 217 -3.68 -22.68 -10.54
N ASP A 218 -2.62 -22.48 -9.75
CA ASP A 218 -1.54 -23.44 -9.65
C ASP A 218 -1.95 -24.64 -8.77
N LEU A 219 -2.47 -25.68 -9.42
CA LEU A 219 -2.82 -26.94 -8.76
C LEU A 219 -1.59 -27.74 -8.30
N SER A 220 -0.39 -27.40 -8.78
CA SER A 220 0.87 -28.03 -8.40
C SER A 220 1.54 -27.34 -7.21
N HIS A 221 1.00 -26.19 -6.78
CA HIS A 221 1.57 -25.35 -5.75
C HIS A 221 1.82 -26.13 -4.44
N PRO A 222 2.98 -25.97 -3.79
CA PRO A 222 3.33 -26.70 -2.57
C PRO A 222 2.30 -26.58 -1.44
N ALA A 223 1.58 -25.45 -1.36
CA ALA A 223 0.53 -25.23 -0.37
C ALA A 223 -0.60 -26.27 -0.40
N LEU A 224 -0.94 -26.80 -1.57
CA LEU A 224 -1.99 -27.80 -1.70
C LEU A 224 -1.55 -29.20 -1.21
N ARG A 225 -0.23 -29.44 -1.16
CA ARG A 225 0.37 -30.70 -0.69
C ARG A 225 0.78 -30.66 0.78
N LEU A 226 0.99 -29.47 1.34
CA LEU A 226 1.36 -29.29 2.74
C LEU A 226 0.24 -29.81 3.65
N PRO A 227 0.45 -30.78 4.55
CA PRO A 227 -0.58 -31.22 5.48
C PRO A 227 -0.92 -30.11 6.50
N ALA A 228 -2.19 -30.00 6.92
CA ALA A 228 -2.63 -28.98 7.87
C ALA A 228 -1.89 -28.99 9.22
N ARG A 229 -1.41 -30.17 9.64
CA ARG A 229 -0.60 -30.32 10.87
C ARG A 229 0.81 -29.73 10.77
N ASP A 230 1.31 -29.60 9.54
CA ASP A 230 2.65 -29.08 9.23
C ASP A 230 2.58 -27.59 8.82
N ASP A 231 1.37 -27.02 8.77
CA ASP A 231 1.12 -25.60 8.51
C ASP A 231 1.59 -24.72 9.67
N ALA A 232 1.96 -23.48 9.35
CA ALA A 232 2.42 -22.54 10.36
C ALA A 232 1.29 -22.19 11.34
N ARG A 233 1.62 -22.14 12.63
CA ARG A 233 0.66 -21.69 13.66
C ARG A 233 0.62 -20.17 13.75
N GLU A 234 -0.56 -19.65 14.01
CA GLU A 234 -0.74 -18.23 14.32
C GLU A 234 0.11 -17.81 15.52
N LEU A 235 0.53 -16.55 15.51
CA LEU A 235 1.14 -15.91 16.67
C LEU A 235 0.12 -15.83 17.80
N SER A 236 0.23 -16.76 18.76
CA SER A 236 -0.51 -16.65 20.02
C SER A 236 0.27 -15.79 21.01
N PRO A 237 -0.41 -15.00 21.86
CA PRO A 237 0.24 -14.37 22.99
C PRO A 237 1.02 -15.42 23.78
N PRO A 238 2.30 -15.14 24.09
CA PRO A 238 3.10 -16.05 24.90
C PRO A 238 2.43 -16.21 26.26
N VAL A 239 2.37 -17.46 26.74
CA VAL A 239 1.99 -17.72 28.12
C VAL A 239 3.07 -17.11 29.02
N PRO A 240 2.71 -16.35 30.08
CA PRO A 240 3.70 -15.81 31.02
C PRO A 240 4.50 -16.97 31.62
N SER A 241 5.76 -17.12 31.18
CA SER A 241 6.65 -18.18 31.64
C SER A 241 7.46 -17.78 32.87
N ARG A 242 7.47 -16.48 33.20
CA ARG A 242 8.11 -15.93 34.40
C ARG A 242 7.12 -15.10 35.21
N PRO A 243 7.17 -15.17 36.54
CA PRO A 243 6.41 -14.25 37.38
C PRO A 243 6.87 -12.83 37.11
N LEU A 244 5.90 -11.91 36.99
CA LEU A 244 6.19 -10.48 36.84
C LEU A 244 6.93 -9.97 38.09
N PRO A 245 7.82 -8.98 37.96
CA PRO A 245 8.46 -8.39 39.13
C PRO A 245 7.44 -7.78 40.08
N VAL A 246 7.70 -7.88 41.38
CA VAL A 246 6.83 -7.31 42.41
C VAL A 246 6.91 -5.79 42.34
N LEU A 247 5.75 -5.12 42.25
CA LEU A 247 5.68 -3.66 42.23
C LEU A 247 6.14 -3.07 43.56
N SER A 248 7.19 -2.23 43.51
CA SER A 248 7.58 -1.37 44.62
C SER A 248 6.49 -0.33 44.93
N PRO A 249 6.50 0.31 46.12
CA PRO A 249 5.59 1.42 46.41
C PRO A 249 5.64 2.52 45.35
N PHE A 250 6.84 2.88 44.87
CA PHE A 250 7.01 3.87 43.81
C PHE A 250 6.37 3.42 42.49
N MET A 251 6.61 2.18 42.05
CA MET A 251 6.02 1.67 40.80
C MET A 251 4.49 1.72 40.81
N ARG A 252 3.86 1.44 41.96
CA ARG A 252 2.39 1.57 42.09
C ARG A 252 1.89 2.99 41.91
N THR A 253 2.69 4.01 42.28
CA THR A 253 2.31 5.42 42.07
C THR A 253 2.31 5.83 40.60
N LEU A 254 2.97 5.06 39.73
CA LEU A 254 2.98 5.31 38.28
C LEU A 254 1.73 4.77 37.58
N SER A 255 1.01 3.83 38.20
CA SER A 255 -0.22 3.24 37.64
C SER A 255 -1.38 4.24 37.71
N ARG A 256 -2.17 4.33 36.61
CA ARG A 256 -3.41 5.12 36.60
C ARG A 256 -4.65 4.24 36.82
N PRO A 257 -5.70 4.70 37.52
CA PRO A 257 -6.86 3.86 37.88
C PRO A 257 -7.66 3.34 36.68
N ASN A 258 -7.66 4.06 35.56
CA ASN A 258 -8.38 3.71 34.34
C ASN A 258 -7.57 2.79 33.40
N TRP A 259 -6.35 2.41 33.78
CA TRP A 259 -5.53 1.55 32.95
C TRP A 259 -5.97 0.09 33.02
N PRO A 260 -5.86 -0.66 31.91
CA PRO A 260 -6.06 -2.11 31.91
C PRO A 260 -5.16 -2.82 32.93
N ASP A 261 -5.61 -3.96 33.46
CA ASP A 261 -4.91 -4.73 34.49
C ASP A 261 -3.43 -5.01 34.17
N ASN A 262 -3.09 -5.24 32.91
CA ASN A 262 -1.71 -5.50 32.51
C ASN A 262 -0.82 -4.26 32.65
N TRP A 263 -1.34 -3.07 32.33
CA TRP A 263 -0.64 -1.81 32.55
C TRP A 263 -0.56 -1.45 34.03
N GLN A 264 -1.55 -1.83 34.85
CA GLN A 264 -1.44 -1.69 36.30
C GLN A 264 -0.32 -2.57 36.89
N ARG A 265 -0.08 -3.75 36.30
CA ARG A 265 1.00 -4.68 36.68
C ARG A 265 2.37 -4.32 36.07
N LEU A 266 2.37 -3.58 34.96
CA LEU A 266 3.55 -3.10 34.26
C LEU A 266 3.42 -1.58 33.97
N PRO A 267 3.47 -0.73 35.01
CA PRO A 267 3.15 0.69 34.86
C PRO A 267 4.05 1.43 33.89
N LEU A 268 5.34 1.07 33.81
CA LEU A 268 6.24 1.65 32.81
C LEU A 268 5.81 1.34 31.37
N HIS A 269 5.24 0.15 31.11
CA HIS A 269 4.73 -0.20 29.79
C HIS A 269 3.50 0.65 29.46
N GLY A 270 2.57 0.77 30.42
CA GLY A 270 1.39 1.63 30.30
C GLY A 270 1.76 3.11 30.05
N MET A 271 2.75 3.64 30.80
CA MET A 271 3.26 5.00 30.59
C MET A 271 3.80 5.22 29.18
N ILE A 272 4.63 4.29 28.68
CA ILE A 272 5.25 4.44 27.36
C ILE A 272 4.21 4.32 26.24
N SER A 273 3.27 3.38 26.36
CA SER A 273 2.23 3.12 25.36
C SER A 273 1.07 4.11 25.38
N SER A 274 0.80 4.76 26.51
CA SER A 274 -0.29 5.73 26.64
C SER A 274 0.06 7.04 25.92
N GLN A 275 -0.90 7.59 25.17
CA GLN A 275 -0.78 8.93 24.60
C GLN A 275 -0.94 10.03 25.64
N ASP A 276 -1.55 9.72 26.79
CA ASP A 276 -1.79 10.65 27.91
C ASP A 276 -0.57 10.85 28.81
N CYS A 277 0.56 10.24 28.47
CA CYS A 277 1.83 10.39 29.16
C CYS A 277 2.82 11.11 28.25
N SER A 278 3.32 12.26 28.70
CA SER A 278 4.36 13.03 28.03
C SER A 278 5.73 12.36 28.19
N ASP A 279 6.64 12.61 27.26
CA ASP A 279 8.03 12.14 27.37
C ASP A 279 8.69 12.64 28.67
N ALA A 280 8.40 13.87 29.11
CA ALA A 280 8.95 14.43 30.35
C ALA A 280 8.54 13.63 31.59
N GLU A 281 7.27 13.22 31.69
CA GLU A 281 6.78 12.38 32.78
C GLU A 281 7.43 11.00 32.78
N ILE A 282 7.56 10.39 31.60
CA ILE A 282 8.22 9.08 31.44
C ILE A 282 9.69 9.18 31.86
N LEU A 283 10.42 10.20 31.39
CA LEU A 283 11.82 10.43 31.73
C LEU A 283 12.03 10.71 33.23
N ALA A 284 11.12 11.45 33.86
CA ALA A 284 11.12 11.68 35.30
C ALA A 284 10.92 10.36 36.07
N ALA A 285 10.01 9.49 35.62
CA ALA A 285 9.81 8.19 36.22
C ALA A 285 11.05 7.29 36.06
N LEU A 286 11.61 7.20 34.84
CA LEU A 286 12.81 6.41 34.55
C LEU A 286 14.02 6.84 35.39
N SER A 287 14.16 8.14 35.66
CA SER A 287 15.28 8.69 36.44
C SER A 287 15.16 8.45 37.94
N ARG A 288 13.96 8.10 38.43
CA ARG A 288 13.68 7.82 39.85
C ARG A 288 13.78 6.34 40.21
N LEU A 289 13.93 5.45 39.23
CA LEU A 289 14.15 4.03 39.46
C LEU A 289 15.51 3.84 40.14
N SER A 290 15.53 3.23 41.32
CA SER A 290 16.76 3.14 42.14
C SER A 290 17.05 1.73 42.66
N SER A 291 16.02 0.94 42.93
CA SER A 291 16.18 -0.44 43.40
C SER A 291 16.36 -1.43 42.25
N SER A 292 17.06 -2.54 42.50
CA SER A 292 17.21 -3.62 41.51
C SER A 292 15.86 -4.18 41.04
N ALA A 293 14.86 -4.27 41.93
CA ALA A 293 13.51 -4.72 41.58
C ALA A 293 12.79 -3.75 40.62
N GLU A 294 12.97 -2.44 40.81
CA GLU A 294 12.43 -1.41 39.91
C GLU A 294 13.12 -1.44 38.54
N LEU A 295 14.45 -1.54 38.53
CA LEU A 295 15.25 -1.61 37.31
C LEU A 295 14.93 -2.86 36.47
N ALA A 296 14.55 -3.98 37.10
CA ALA A 296 14.13 -5.19 36.39
C ALA A 296 12.92 -4.96 35.45
N HIS A 297 12.04 -4.00 35.76
CA HIS A 297 10.91 -3.67 34.89
C HIS A 297 11.34 -3.08 33.53
N LEU A 298 12.55 -2.49 33.43
CA LEU A 298 13.10 -1.96 32.18
C LEU A 298 13.37 -3.06 31.14
N CYS A 299 13.57 -4.29 31.59
CA CYS A 299 13.84 -5.44 30.75
C CYS A 299 12.73 -6.48 30.74
N THR A 300 11.65 -6.25 31.50
CA THR A 300 10.55 -7.22 31.59
C THR A 300 9.74 -7.18 30.30
N PRO A 301 9.57 -8.31 29.60
CA PRO A 301 8.67 -8.38 28.45
C PRO A 301 7.21 -8.42 28.94
N ASP A 302 6.30 -7.71 28.28
CA ASP A 302 4.85 -7.81 28.50
C ASP A 302 4.26 -8.96 27.66
N PRO A 303 3.82 -10.08 28.26
CA PRO A 303 3.27 -11.21 27.53
C PRO A 303 2.01 -10.88 26.73
N LEU A 304 1.21 -9.90 27.20
CA LEU A 304 -0.01 -9.46 26.53
C LEU A 304 0.28 -8.50 25.38
N ALA A 305 1.41 -7.79 25.45
CA ALA A 305 1.98 -7.06 24.31
C ALA A 305 2.99 -7.92 23.54
N MET A 306 2.77 -9.24 23.48
CA MET A 306 3.56 -10.16 22.68
C MET A 306 5.04 -10.19 23.06
N ASN A 307 5.33 -10.21 24.35
CA ASN A 307 6.69 -10.07 24.90
C ASN A 307 7.41 -8.78 24.47
N ALA A 308 6.71 -7.71 24.10
CA ALA A 308 7.31 -6.41 23.90
C ALA A 308 7.91 -5.90 25.23
N THR A 309 9.16 -5.47 25.19
CA THR A 309 9.82 -4.78 26.31
C THR A 309 9.54 -3.28 26.24
N PRO A 310 9.86 -2.49 27.29
CA PRO A 310 9.76 -1.03 27.23
C PRO A 310 10.48 -0.41 26.03
N LEU A 311 11.60 -0.99 25.60
CA LEU A 311 12.34 -0.53 24.42
C LEU A 311 11.55 -0.74 23.11
N HIS A 312 10.84 -1.87 22.98
CA HIS A 312 9.94 -2.10 21.84
C HIS A 312 8.78 -1.11 21.83
N LEU A 313 8.15 -0.89 22.99
CA LEU A 313 7.01 0.02 23.10
C LEU A 313 7.41 1.46 22.79
N ALA A 314 8.57 1.92 23.29
CA ALA A 314 9.09 3.24 23.00
C ALA A 314 9.41 3.41 21.51
N ALA A 315 9.93 2.34 20.87
CA ALA A 315 10.17 2.31 19.43
C ALA A 315 8.86 2.36 18.61
N MET A 316 7.84 1.59 18.99
CA MET A 316 6.52 1.61 18.34
C MET A 316 5.84 2.99 18.41
N GLN A 317 6.04 3.71 19.51
CA GLN A 317 5.47 5.05 19.71
C GLN A 317 6.38 6.16 19.15
N GLY A 318 7.54 5.83 18.57
CA GLY A 318 8.49 6.82 18.05
C GLY A 318 9.04 7.78 19.10
N ARG A 319 9.11 7.40 20.39
CA ARG A 319 9.53 8.26 21.50
C ARG A 319 11.06 8.30 21.62
N ALA A 320 11.70 9.17 20.85
CA ALA A 320 13.16 9.25 20.74
C ALA A 320 13.87 9.49 22.08
N SER A 321 13.41 10.47 22.86
CA SER A 321 14.02 10.82 24.16
C SER A 321 13.94 9.66 25.17
N VAL A 322 12.81 8.95 25.16
CA VAL A 322 12.60 7.77 26.01
C VAL A 322 13.51 6.62 25.59
N LEU A 323 13.66 6.38 24.28
CA LEU A 323 14.61 5.38 23.76
C LEU A 323 16.05 5.69 24.19
N GLU A 324 16.49 6.94 24.02
CA GLU A 324 17.82 7.37 24.44
C GLU A 324 18.05 7.07 25.92
N LYS A 325 17.11 7.48 26.78
CA LYS A 325 17.20 7.20 28.22
C LYS A 325 17.23 5.70 28.52
N LEU A 326 16.35 4.91 27.92
CA LEU A 326 16.33 3.45 28.12
C LEU A 326 17.67 2.80 27.72
N LEU A 327 18.30 3.24 26.63
CA LEU A 327 19.57 2.71 26.15
C LEU A 327 20.79 3.10 27.02
N THR A 328 20.62 4.00 27.99
CA THR A 328 21.62 4.27 29.05
C THR A 328 21.51 3.33 30.25
N THR A 329 20.51 2.44 30.26
CA THR A 329 20.24 1.47 31.33
C THR A 329 20.45 0.03 30.83
N ASP A 330 20.19 -0.95 31.69
CA ASP A 330 20.22 -2.38 31.34
C ASP A 330 19.28 -2.75 30.18
N ALA A 331 18.26 -1.92 29.89
CA ALA A 331 17.39 -2.11 28.73
C ALA A 331 18.16 -2.07 27.39
N ARG A 332 19.39 -1.54 27.35
CA ARG A 332 20.29 -1.63 26.19
C ARG A 332 20.48 -3.06 25.71
N GLY A 333 20.51 -4.03 26.62
CA GLY A 333 20.61 -5.46 26.29
C GLY A 333 19.44 -5.97 25.43
N ASN A 334 18.31 -5.25 25.40
CA ASN A 334 17.13 -5.63 24.64
C ASN A 334 17.07 -5.05 23.22
N VAL A 335 18.13 -4.37 22.74
CA VAL A 335 18.16 -3.84 21.37
C VAL A 335 18.05 -4.95 20.30
N PHE A 336 18.47 -6.17 20.65
CA PHE A 336 18.32 -7.39 19.84
C PHE A 336 17.31 -8.39 20.43
N ALA A 337 16.61 -8.02 21.50
CA ALA A 337 15.54 -8.86 22.02
C ALA A 337 14.42 -8.87 20.98
N ALA A 338 13.87 -10.05 20.72
CA ALA A 338 12.75 -10.20 19.81
C ALA A 338 11.44 -10.30 20.60
N THR A 339 10.38 -9.69 20.10
CA THR A 339 9.01 -9.98 20.56
C THR A 339 8.65 -11.44 20.27
N ALA A 340 7.49 -11.88 20.75
CA ALA A 340 6.88 -13.13 20.35
C ALA A 340 6.50 -13.19 18.85
N GLN A 341 6.71 -12.11 18.08
CA GLN A 341 6.65 -12.08 16.61
C GLN A 341 8.02 -12.17 15.95
N GLY A 342 9.11 -12.29 16.71
CA GLY A 342 10.44 -12.23 16.13
C GLY A 342 10.85 -10.83 15.68
N ARG A 343 10.14 -9.79 16.13
CA ARG A 343 10.43 -8.39 15.77
C ARG A 343 11.37 -7.78 16.80
N LEU A 344 12.40 -7.11 16.32
CA LEU A 344 13.27 -6.27 17.13
C LEU A 344 12.61 -4.89 17.38
N PRO A 345 13.11 -4.08 18.33
CA PRO A 345 12.64 -2.71 18.52
C PRO A 345 12.70 -1.88 17.23
N LEU A 346 13.75 -2.05 16.42
CA LEU A 346 13.87 -1.37 15.12
C LEU A 346 12.77 -1.78 14.14
N ASP A 347 12.43 -3.08 14.08
CA ASP A 347 11.38 -3.59 13.18
C ASP A 347 10.00 -3.05 13.60
N CYS A 348 9.78 -2.94 14.91
CA CYS A 348 8.58 -2.33 15.50
C CYS A 348 8.45 -0.85 15.11
N LEU A 349 9.52 -0.07 15.20
CA LEU A 349 9.54 1.33 14.75
C LEU A 349 9.31 1.44 13.24
N GLN A 350 10.03 0.66 12.43
CA GLN A 350 9.89 0.70 10.97
C GLN A 350 8.47 0.36 10.53
N ARG A 351 7.81 -0.59 11.21
CA ARG A 351 6.40 -0.88 10.98
C ARG A 351 5.51 0.32 11.34
N ALA A 352 5.70 0.94 12.51
CA ALA A 352 4.92 2.11 12.92
C ALA A 352 5.08 3.28 11.93
N MET A 353 6.31 3.52 11.45
CA MET A 353 6.58 4.49 10.39
C MET A 353 5.79 4.15 9.11
N ARG A 354 5.85 2.89 8.63
CA ARG A 354 5.06 2.50 7.45
C ARG A 354 3.55 2.70 7.65
N GLU A 355 3.03 2.37 8.83
CA GLU A 355 1.62 2.59 9.20
C GLU A 355 1.26 4.08 9.22
N GLU A 356 2.15 4.97 9.67
CA GLU A 356 2.00 6.43 9.61
C GLU A 356 1.91 6.91 8.15
N LYS A 357 2.86 6.51 7.28
CA LYS A 357 2.84 6.84 5.84
C LYS A 357 1.57 6.31 5.16
N ALA A 358 1.17 5.08 5.47
CA ALA A 358 -0.05 4.46 4.95
C ALA A 358 -1.32 5.22 5.38
N SER A 359 -1.36 5.66 6.63
CA SER A 359 -2.49 6.43 7.18
C SER A 359 -2.63 7.79 6.50
N VAL A 360 -1.52 8.50 6.27
CA VAL A 360 -1.51 9.77 5.51
C VAL A 360 -2.03 9.56 4.09
N ALA A 361 -1.57 8.50 3.41
CA ALA A 361 -2.06 8.15 2.08
C ALA A 361 -3.57 7.83 2.07
N ALA A 362 -4.06 7.14 3.11
CA ALA A 362 -5.47 6.78 3.23
C ALA A 362 -6.39 7.96 3.50
N LEU A 363 -5.90 9.02 4.15
CA LEU A 363 -6.62 10.28 4.34
C LEU A 363 -6.67 11.14 3.06
N GLY A 364 -6.00 10.72 1.97
CA GLY A 364 -5.96 11.46 0.72
C GLY A 364 -5.21 12.79 0.84
N LEU A 365 -4.33 12.93 1.84
CA LEU A 365 -3.50 14.12 1.98
C LEU A 365 -2.58 14.23 0.76
N ARG A 366 -2.61 15.39 0.11
CA ARG A 366 -1.96 15.62 -1.20
C ARG A 366 -0.44 15.60 -1.12
N GLU A 367 0.13 15.96 0.03
CA GLU A 367 1.56 15.96 0.28
C GLU A 367 1.85 15.19 1.57
N TRP A 368 2.65 14.13 1.47
CA TRP A 368 3.23 13.51 2.65
C TRP A 368 4.49 14.31 3.04
N PRO A 369 4.58 14.90 4.24
CA PRO A 369 5.70 15.75 4.62
C PRO A 369 7.00 14.97 4.93
N GLY A 370 6.95 13.64 4.84
CA GLY A 370 7.97 12.73 5.35
C GLY A 370 7.62 12.25 6.76
N TYR A 371 8.46 11.36 7.32
CA TYR A 371 8.31 10.90 8.68
C TYR A 371 8.56 12.01 9.71
N SER A 372 7.91 11.90 10.86
CA SER A 372 8.14 12.83 11.97
C SER A 372 9.60 12.85 12.42
N VAL A 373 10.07 14.01 12.91
CA VAL A 373 11.43 14.18 13.44
C VAL A 373 11.72 13.19 14.56
N SER A 374 10.73 12.94 15.43
CA SER A 374 10.85 11.98 16.53
C SER A 374 11.04 10.55 16.03
N ALA A 375 10.33 10.13 14.98
CA ALA A 375 10.52 8.80 14.39
C ALA A 375 11.91 8.65 13.73
N ILE A 376 12.38 9.69 13.04
CA ILE A 376 13.73 9.73 12.44
C ILE A 376 14.81 9.62 13.52
N GLN A 377 14.67 10.39 14.61
CA GLN A 377 15.59 10.34 15.75
C GLN A 377 15.56 8.96 16.44
N ALA A 378 14.36 8.41 16.68
CA ALA A 378 14.20 7.07 17.23
C ALA A 378 14.91 6.01 16.36
N GLN A 379 14.81 6.13 15.03
CA GLN A 379 15.48 5.23 14.10
C GLN A 379 17.00 5.35 14.18
N ALA A 380 17.52 6.58 14.19
CA ALA A 380 18.94 6.85 14.33
C ALA A 380 19.51 6.30 15.64
N ILE A 381 18.81 6.52 16.76
CA ILE A 381 19.17 6.01 18.09
C ILE A 381 19.28 4.48 18.10
N LEU A 382 18.28 3.78 17.55
CA LEU A 382 18.27 2.32 17.50
C LEU A 382 19.36 1.78 16.56
N LEU A 383 19.54 2.37 15.37
CA LEU A 383 20.60 1.97 14.44
C LEU A 383 21.99 2.15 15.06
N ALA A 384 22.22 3.27 15.74
CA ALA A 384 23.45 3.54 16.48
C ALA A 384 23.71 2.47 17.57
N ALA A 385 22.67 2.15 18.36
CA ALA A 385 22.76 1.14 19.40
C ALA A 385 23.03 -0.28 18.85
N MET A 386 22.57 -0.56 17.63
CA MET A 386 22.81 -1.82 16.91
C MET A 386 24.14 -1.85 16.14
N GLY A 387 24.91 -0.74 16.12
CA GLY A 387 26.12 -0.63 15.30
C GLY A 387 25.86 -0.63 13.79
N LYS A 388 24.65 -0.25 13.36
CA LYS A 388 24.26 -0.16 11.96
C LYS A 388 24.49 1.26 11.41
N PRO A 389 24.72 1.43 10.10
CA PRO A 389 24.86 2.74 9.50
C PRO A 389 23.59 3.57 9.69
N ILE A 390 23.75 4.82 10.12
CA ILE A 390 22.66 5.76 10.33
C ILE A 390 22.41 6.50 9.00
N PRO A 391 21.20 6.46 8.43
CA PRO A 391 20.87 7.25 7.26
C PRO A 391 20.96 8.74 7.58
N SER A 392 21.26 9.58 6.58
CA SER A 392 21.16 11.03 6.76
C SER A 392 19.72 11.40 7.11
N GLU A 393 19.52 12.50 7.84
CA GLU A 393 18.19 12.97 8.22
C GLU A 393 17.25 13.12 7.02
N VAL A 394 17.79 13.64 5.91
CA VAL A 394 17.07 13.78 4.64
C VAL A 394 16.67 12.42 4.06
N ALA A 395 17.57 11.44 4.08
CA ALA A 395 17.27 10.08 3.61
C ALA A 395 16.22 9.39 4.49
N ALA A 396 16.37 9.50 5.81
CA ALA A 396 15.44 8.94 6.79
C ALA A 396 14.04 9.53 6.66
N ARG A 397 13.93 10.87 6.50
CA ARG A 397 12.66 11.59 6.32
C ARG A 397 11.80 11.00 5.23
N TRP A 398 12.41 10.56 4.14
CA TRP A 398 11.71 10.04 2.97
C TRP A 398 11.71 8.51 2.88
N GLY A 399 12.24 7.81 3.89
CA GLY A 399 12.28 6.34 3.89
C GLY A 399 13.27 5.73 2.90
N CYS A 400 14.35 6.44 2.55
CA CYS A 400 15.39 5.89 1.69
C CYS A 400 16.07 4.70 2.36
N THR A 401 16.04 3.54 1.70
CA THR A 401 16.70 2.32 2.17
C THR A 401 18.03 2.04 1.48
N CYS A 402 18.32 2.67 0.33
CA CYS A 402 19.57 2.47 -0.40
C CYS A 402 20.70 3.42 0.03
N GLY A 403 20.40 4.51 0.75
CA GLY A 403 21.36 5.55 1.13
C GLY A 403 21.92 6.38 -0.03
N ARG A 404 21.47 6.14 -1.27
CA ARG A 404 21.97 6.81 -2.50
C ARG A 404 20.92 7.68 -3.21
N CYS A 405 19.74 7.86 -2.63
CA CYS A 405 18.73 8.77 -3.19
C CYS A 405 19.23 10.21 -3.17
N ALA A 406 19.18 10.89 -4.32
CA ALA A 406 19.39 12.33 -4.37
C ALA A 406 18.28 13.02 -3.56
N LYS A 407 18.68 13.93 -2.65
CA LYS A 407 17.78 14.59 -1.69
C LYS A 407 16.93 13.62 -0.84
N GLY A 408 17.35 12.36 -0.71
CA GLY A 408 16.66 11.34 0.09
C GLY A 408 15.44 10.69 -0.55
N TRP A 409 14.86 11.26 -1.62
CA TRP A 409 13.65 10.71 -2.26
C TRP A 409 13.85 10.33 -3.73
N PHE A 410 14.79 10.95 -4.46
CA PHE A 410 15.01 10.66 -5.87
C PHE A 410 15.97 9.47 -6.03
N SER A 411 15.43 8.26 -6.19
CA SER A 411 16.23 7.03 -6.20
C SER A 411 17.07 6.88 -7.47
N PRO A 412 18.19 6.12 -7.42
CA PRO A 412 18.98 5.84 -8.61
C PRO A 412 18.16 5.21 -9.76
N ALA A 413 17.24 4.29 -9.43
CA ALA A 413 16.35 3.67 -10.40
C ALA A 413 15.39 4.69 -11.04
N MET A 414 14.82 5.61 -10.25
CA MET A 414 13.97 6.67 -10.80
C MET A 414 14.77 7.64 -11.68
N SER A 415 15.99 8.01 -11.27
CA SER A 415 16.88 8.87 -12.05
C SER A 415 17.22 8.24 -13.40
N TYR A 416 17.53 6.95 -13.39
CA TYR A 416 17.79 6.19 -14.62
C TYR A 416 16.55 6.15 -15.53
N GLN A 417 15.40 5.73 -15.01
CA GLN A 417 14.16 5.66 -15.78
C GLN A 417 13.79 7.02 -16.38
N MET A 418 13.85 8.09 -15.58
CA MET A 418 13.61 9.45 -16.11
C MET A 418 14.58 9.81 -17.24
N SER A 419 15.86 9.46 -17.12
CA SER A 419 16.84 9.76 -18.16
C SER A 419 16.52 9.06 -19.47
N VAL A 420 16.20 7.76 -19.42
CA VAL A 420 15.87 6.96 -20.60
C VAL A 420 14.57 7.46 -21.23
N HIS A 421 13.50 7.63 -20.46
CA HIS A 421 12.21 8.08 -21.01
C HIS A 421 12.27 9.50 -21.58
N ALA A 422 13.03 10.41 -20.96
CA ALA A 422 13.21 11.75 -21.49
C ALA A 422 13.99 11.77 -22.81
N GLU A 423 15.03 10.94 -22.94
CA GLU A 423 15.83 10.81 -24.16
C GLU A 423 15.04 10.14 -25.30
N VAL A 424 14.34 9.05 -25.00
CA VAL A 424 13.44 8.38 -25.95
C VAL A 424 12.37 9.36 -26.42
N ALA A 425 11.71 10.08 -25.52
CA ALA A 425 10.68 11.06 -25.87
C ALA A 425 11.21 12.17 -26.78
N ALA A 426 12.35 12.77 -26.44
CA ALA A 426 12.99 13.81 -27.26
C ALA A 426 13.33 13.30 -28.67
N THR A 427 13.87 12.08 -28.76
CA THR A 427 14.23 11.44 -30.03
C THR A 427 12.99 11.10 -30.87
N SER A 428 11.97 10.50 -30.26
CA SER A 428 10.70 10.18 -30.91
C SER A 428 9.99 11.42 -31.45
N ILE A 429 9.96 12.53 -30.70
CA ILE A 429 9.36 13.78 -31.18
C ILE A 429 10.09 14.28 -32.44
N ARG A 430 11.43 14.30 -32.44
CA ARG A 430 12.21 14.78 -33.59
C ARG A 430 12.05 13.89 -34.81
N LEU A 431 12.07 12.57 -34.62
CA LEU A 431 11.83 11.60 -35.70
C LEU A 431 10.41 11.75 -36.27
N SER A 432 9.39 11.84 -35.40
CA SER A 432 8.02 12.12 -35.83
C SER A 432 7.95 13.43 -36.61
N LEU A 433 8.48 14.53 -36.06
CA LEU A 433 8.47 15.85 -36.70
C LEU A 433 9.17 15.88 -38.06
N ALA A 434 10.24 15.10 -38.25
CA ALA A 434 10.94 14.96 -39.52
C ALA A 434 10.16 14.14 -40.55
N SER A 435 9.42 13.12 -40.10
CA SER A 435 8.65 12.23 -40.97
C SER A 435 7.21 12.71 -41.25
N THR A 436 6.67 13.58 -40.40
CA THR A 436 5.29 14.08 -40.51
C THR A 436 5.26 15.36 -41.34
N PRO A 437 4.53 15.39 -42.47
CA PRO A 437 4.37 16.60 -43.26
C PRO A 437 3.58 17.65 -42.47
N ALA A 438 3.97 18.93 -42.59
CA ALA A 438 3.25 20.03 -41.97
C ALA A 438 1.93 20.30 -42.71
N ASP A 439 0.87 20.65 -41.96
CA ASP A 439 -0.44 20.99 -42.54
C ASP A 439 -0.39 22.30 -43.33
N GLU A 440 0.39 23.27 -42.84
CA GLU A 440 0.63 24.54 -43.53
C GLU A 440 2.11 24.88 -43.49
N THR A 441 2.64 25.33 -44.64
CA THR A 441 3.99 25.86 -44.75
C THR A 441 3.93 27.29 -45.25
N ARG A 442 4.35 28.26 -44.42
CA ARG A 442 4.41 29.69 -44.76
C ARG A 442 5.87 30.15 -44.71
N GLY A 443 6.54 30.13 -45.86
CA GLY A 443 7.98 30.37 -45.94
C GLY A 443 8.75 29.26 -45.19
N ARG A 444 9.52 29.64 -44.16
CA ARG A 444 10.24 28.68 -43.30
C ARG A 444 9.41 28.15 -42.12
N ILE A 445 8.21 28.70 -41.90
CA ILE A 445 7.34 28.32 -40.78
C ILE A 445 6.52 27.10 -41.20
N ARG A 446 6.63 26.03 -40.41
CA ARG A 446 5.84 24.79 -40.53
C ARG A 446 4.84 24.74 -39.38
N LEU A 447 3.56 24.62 -39.69
CA LEU A 447 2.45 24.56 -38.73
C LEU A 447 1.79 23.18 -38.75
N TYR A 448 1.49 22.65 -37.57
CA TYR A 448 0.87 21.35 -37.34
C TYR A 448 -0.44 21.53 -36.57
N LYS A 449 -1.55 21.07 -37.15
CA LYS A 449 -2.90 21.10 -36.58
C LYS A 449 -3.12 19.92 -35.64
N THR A 450 -4.17 19.96 -34.83
CA THR A 450 -4.49 18.94 -33.81
C THR A 450 -4.46 17.51 -34.35
N SER A 451 -5.07 17.25 -35.51
CA SER A 451 -5.09 15.91 -36.13
C SER A 451 -3.70 15.36 -36.44
N THR A 452 -2.78 16.25 -36.84
CA THR A 452 -1.40 15.89 -37.20
C THR A 452 -0.51 15.84 -35.94
N LEU A 453 -0.78 16.69 -34.96
CA LEU A 453 -0.11 16.66 -33.66
C LEU A 453 -0.36 15.36 -32.90
N ASP A 454 -1.54 14.74 -33.05
CA ASP A 454 -1.83 13.44 -32.44
C ASP A 454 -0.97 12.29 -33.03
N LEU A 455 -0.38 12.49 -34.22
CA LEU A 455 0.60 11.55 -34.81
C LEU A 455 2.02 11.77 -34.29
N ILE A 456 2.31 12.95 -33.71
CA ILE A 456 3.63 13.25 -33.14
C ILE A 456 3.62 12.75 -31.68
N HIS A 457 4.55 11.84 -31.39
CA HIS A 457 4.68 11.26 -30.05
C HIS A 457 4.78 12.35 -28.97
N PHE A 458 4.26 12.05 -27.77
CA PHE A 458 4.32 12.92 -26.59
C PHE A 458 3.55 14.26 -26.64
N MET A 459 2.88 14.61 -27.75
CA MET A 459 2.09 15.85 -27.84
C MET A 459 0.86 15.83 -26.92
N ASN A 460 0.35 14.66 -26.55
CA ASN A 460 -0.77 14.50 -25.63
C ASN A 460 -0.49 14.94 -24.19
N TYR A 461 0.74 15.34 -23.84
CA TYR A 461 1.06 15.96 -22.55
C TYR A 461 1.05 17.51 -22.60
N ILE A 462 0.80 18.09 -23.77
CA ILE A 462 0.56 19.53 -23.93
C ILE A 462 -0.95 19.79 -23.85
N PRO A 463 -1.40 20.78 -23.04
CA PRO A 463 -2.81 21.14 -22.93
C PRO A 463 -3.48 21.37 -24.28
N THR A 464 -4.71 20.88 -24.41
CA THR A 464 -5.49 21.01 -25.65
C THR A 464 -5.70 22.48 -26.05
N SER A 465 -5.87 23.39 -25.08
CA SER A 465 -5.95 24.84 -25.31
C SER A 465 -4.72 25.44 -26.01
N ILE A 466 -3.55 24.82 -25.83
CA ILE A 466 -2.30 25.23 -26.49
C ILE A 466 -2.18 24.57 -27.88
N ARG A 467 -2.68 23.34 -28.04
CA ARG A 467 -2.62 22.58 -29.30
C ARG A 467 -3.67 23.02 -30.33
N GLU A 468 -4.85 23.44 -29.89
CA GLU A 468 -6.00 23.78 -30.74
C GLU A 468 -5.71 24.80 -31.84
N PRO A 469 -4.98 25.90 -31.58
CA PRO A 469 -4.62 26.86 -32.63
C PRO A 469 -3.63 26.32 -33.68
N GLY A 470 -3.06 25.14 -33.44
CA GLY A 470 -1.93 24.59 -34.19
C GLY A 470 -0.57 25.04 -33.63
N LEU A 471 0.41 24.14 -33.69
CA LEU A 471 1.76 24.36 -33.17
C LEU A 471 2.78 24.52 -34.29
N GLN A 472 3.74 25.41 -34.09
CA GLN A 472 4.86 25.58 -35.02
C GLN A 472 5.94 24.53 -34.75
N ALA A 473 6.69 24.12 -35.78
CA ALA A 473 7.85 23.23 -35.63
C ALA A 473 8.82 23.70 -34.54
N THR A 474 9.05 25.02 -34.42
CA THR A 474 9.91 25.63 -33.40
C THR A 474 9.42 25.38 -31.96
N PHE A 475 8.10 25.36 -31.74
CA PHE A 475 7.52 25.00 -30.45
C PHE A 475 7.80 23.54 -30.10
N ILE A 476 7.59 22.64 -31.08
CA ILE A 476 7.76 21.20 -30.91
C ILE A 476 9.24 20.87 -30.66
N GLU A 477 10.16 21.53 -31.36
CA GLU A 477 11.61 21.42 -31.12
C GLU A 477 12.00 21.95 -29.73
N GLY A 478 11.41 23.07 -29.30
CA GLY A 478 11.61 23.60 -27.95
C GLY A 478 11.18 22.60 -26.87
N TYR A 479 10.05 21.94 -27.07
CA TYR A 479 9.58 20.88 -26.17
C TYR A 479 10.52 19.66 -26.15
N ALA A 480 11.00 19.20 -27.31
CA ALA A 480 12.00 18.13 -27.40
C ALA A 480 13.34 18.51 -26.73
N ALA A 481 13.74 19.78 -26.81
CA ALA A 481 14.93 20.30 -26.15
C ALA A 481 14.80 20.28 -24.62
N VAL A 482 13.64 20.63 -24.06
CA VAL A 482 13.37 20.51 -22.62
C VAL A 482 13.47 19.06 -22.14
N LEU A 483 12.94 18.11 -22.91
CA LEU A 483 13.07 16.67 -22.63
C LEU A 483 14.54 16.23 -22.67
N GLN A 484 15.31 16.67 -23.66
CA GLN A 484 16.75 16.38 -23.74
C GLN A 484 17.52 16.95 -22.54
N ALA A 485 17.20 18.17 -22.11
CA ALA A 485 17.79 18.80 -20.93
C ALA A 485 17.48 17.98 -19.66
N THR A 486 16.25 17.48 -19.53
CA THR A 486 15.84 16.58 -18.45
C THR A 486 16.65 15.28 -18.45
N ALA A 487 16.85 14.67 -19.62
CA ALA A 487 17.66 13.46 -19.77
C ALA A 487 19.13 13.69 -19.36
N SER A 488 19.72 14.80 -19.80
CA SER A 488 21.09 15.19 -19.45
C SER A 488 21.27 15.35 -17.93
N LEU A 489 20.39 16.10 -17.27
CA LEU A 489 20.45 16.36 -15.84
C LEU A 489 20.30 15.08 -15.01
N THR A 490 19.33 14.25 -15.36
CA THR A 490 19.06 12.99 -14.65
C THR A 490 20.18 11.95 -14.86
N ARG A 491 20.83 11.92 -16.02
CA ARG A 491 22.04 11.12 -16.25
C ARG A 491 23.21 11.56 -15.37
N GLN A 492 23.31 12.86 -15.11
CA GLN A 492 24.26 13.45 -14.15
C GLN A 492 23.82 13.31 -12.69
N LYS A 493 22.71 12.62 -12.42
CA LYS A 493 22.12 12.42 -11.08
C LYS A 493 21.69 13.74 -10.40
N ILE A 494 21.41 14.76 -11.20
CA ILE A 494 20.87 16.04 -10.75
C ILE A 494 19.34 15.95 -10.77
N VAL A 495 18.70 16.42 -9.70
CA VAL A 495 17.23 16.49 -9.60
C VAL A 495 16.70 17.50 -10.63
N PRO A 496 15.84 17.10 -11.57
CA PRO A 496 15.39 17.96 -12.65
C PRO A 496 14.20 18.83 -12.20
N SER A 497 14.43 19.80 -11.29
CA SER A 497 13.39 20.79 -10.94
C SER A 497 13.09 21.70 -12.14
N VAL A 498 11.94 22.38 -12.10
CA VAL A 498 11.52 23.32 -13.16
C VAL A 498 12.60 24.37 -13.44
N GLU A 499 13.18 24.93 -12.39
CA GLU A 499 14.21 25.96 -12.47
C GLU A 499 15.51 25.40 -13.06
N VAL A 500 15.95 24.24 -12.57
CA VAL A 500 17.21 23.61 -13.01
C VAL A 500 17.12 23.18 -14.47
N VAL A 501 15.99 22.62 -14.90
CA VAL A 501 15.76 22.23 -16.30
C VAL A 501 15.68 23.45 -17.20
N SER A 502 14.96 24.50 -16.78
CA SER A 502 14.87 25.76 -17.53
C SER A 502 16.24 26.39 -17.72
N GLU A 503 17.03 26.52 -16.66
CA GLU A 503 18.39 27.07 -16.70
C GLU A 503 19.31 26.23 -17.59
N HIS A 504 19.27 24.90 -17.48
CA HIS A 504 20.09 24.01 -18.29
C HIS A 504 19.72 24.07 -19.78
N ALA A 505 18.41 24.06 -20.09
CA ALA A 505 17.91 24.11 -21.46
C ALA A 505 18.22 25.44 -22.17
N LEU A 506 18.22 26.56 -21.43
CA LEU A 506 18.53 27.89 -21.97
C LEU A 506 20.04 28.14 -22.10
N ARG A 507 20.86 27.63 -21.17
CA ARG A 507 22.32 27.90 -21.15
C ARG A 507 23.16 26.95 -21.99
N GLN A 508 22.83 25.67 -22.00
CA GLN A 508 23.62 24.65 -22.70
C GLN A 508 23.03 24.27 -24.06
N GLY A 509 22.52 25.26 -24.81
CA GLY A 509 22.12 25.06 -26.21
C GLY A 509 23.29 24.47 -27.01
N GLY A 510 23.32 23.15 -27.14
CA GLY A 510 24.36 22.42 -27.87
C GLY A 510 24.09 22.43 -29.38
N GLU A 511 24.87 21.64 -30.12
CA GLU A 511 24.73 21.49 -31.58
C GLU A 511 23.33 20.99 -32.03
N HIS A 512 22.50 20.52 -31.11
CA HIS A 512 21.25 19.79 -31.38
C HIS A 512 19.96 20.59 -31.11
N PHE A 513 20.02 21.80 -30.54
CA PHE A 513 18.83 22.64 -30.32
C PHE A 513 19.18 24.11 -30.02
N SER A 514 18.35 25.05 -30.47
CA SER A 514 18.53 26.48 -30.20
C SER A 514 17.81 26.89 -28.91
N ALA A 515 18.47 27.64 -28.03
CA ALA A 515 17.84 28.26 -26.85
C ALA A 515 16.57 29.06 -27.23
N SER A 516 16.58 29.65 -28.43
CA SER A 516 15.41 30.35 -29.01
C SER A 516 14.19 29.45 -29.21
N ALA A 517 14.35 28.15 -29.49
CA ALA A 517 13.23 27.22 -29.59
C ALA A 517 12.61 26.94 -28.22
N VAL A 518 13.45 26.81 -27.18
CA VAL A 518 12.99 26.66 -25.78
C VAL A 518 12.26 27.91 -25.31
N GLU A 519 12.81 29.10 -25.58
CA GLU A 519 12.13 30.37 -25.30
C GLU A 519 10.78 30.45 -26.02
N PHE A 520 10.73 30.07 -27.30
CA PHE A 520 9.49 30.06 -28.06
C PHE A 520 8.45 29.10 -27.48
N PHE A 521 8.86 27.91 -27.05
CA PHE A 521 7.99 26.95 -26.36
C PHE A 521 7.36 27.58 -25.11
N ILE A 522 8.17 28.22 -24.26
CA ILE A 522 7.71 28.87 -23.03
C ILE A 522 6.79 30.06 -23.33
N GLN A 523 7.18 30.94 -24.25
CA GLN A 523 6.40 32.12 -24.64
C GLN A 523 5.02 31.78 -25.22
N LYS A 524 4.85 30.58 -25.79
CA LYS A 524 3.58 30.10 -26.35
C LYS A 524 2.77 29.24 -25.37
N GLY A 525 3.08 29.31 -24.08
CA GLY A 525 2.33 28.65 -23.01
C GLY A 525 2.80 27.23 -22.67
N GLY A 526 3.85 26.74 -23.34
CA GLY A 526 4.56 25.54 -22.92
C GLY A 526 5.20 25.74 -21.54
N THR A 527 5.26 24.68 -20.75
CA THR A 527 5.87 24.72 -19.41
C THR A 527 6.77 23.50 -19.25
N ILE A 528 7.75 23.60 -18.36
CA ILE A 528 8.65 22.48 -18.06
C ILE A 528 7.87 21.34 -17.39
N GLU A 529 6.84 21.69 -16.62
CA GLU A 529 5.92 20.77 -15.97
C GLU A 529 5.17 19.90 -16.97
N HIS A 530 4.84 20.39 -18.18
CA HIS A 530 4.27 19.54 -19.23
C HIS A 530 5.25 18.43 -19.65
N ALA A 531 6.53 18.76 -19.80
CA ALA A 531 7.57 17.78 -20.18
C ALA A 531 7.82 16.78 -19.04
N LEU A 532 8.01 17.27 -17.81
CA LEU A 532 8.18 16.42 -16.64
C LEU A 532 6.95 15.53 -16.41
N ASN A 533 5.73 16.04 -16.61
CA ASN A 533 4.51 15.25 -16.53
C ASN A 533 4.55 14.05 -17.49
N GLY A 534 4.93 14.27 -18.75
CA GLY A 534 5.06 13.22 -19.74
C GLY A 534 6.13 12.19 -19.41
N VAL A 535 7.33 12.64 -19.02
CA VAL A 535 8.44 11.75 -18.65
C VAL A 535 8.08 10.90 -17.44
N LEU A 536 7.51 11.49 -16.40
CA LEU A 536 7.15 10.76 -15.19
C LEU A 536 5.98 9.81 -15.40
N HIS A 537 4.97 10.22 -16.18
CA HIS A 537 3.85 9.35 -16.49
C HIS A 537 4.31 8.15 -17.32
N THR A 538 5.13 8.36 -18.36
CA THR A 538 5.65 7.25 -19.17
C THR A 538 6.62 6.36 -18.42
N ALA A 539 7.49 6.91 -17.56
CA ALA A 539 8.36 6.12 -16.72
C ALA A 539 7.58 5.25 -15.72
N TRP A 540 6.50 5.79 -15.16
CA TRP A 540 5.59 5.01 -14.32
C TRP A 540 4.82 3.95 -15.12
N GLU A 541 4.27 4.32 -16.29
CA GLU A 541 3.48 3.44 -17.15
C GLU A 541 4.31 2.30 -17.72
N GLN A 542 5.58 2.52 -18.06
CA GLN A 542 6.46 1.56 -18.75
C GLN A 542 7.51 0.91 -17.85
N GLY A 543 7.67 1.40 -16.62
CA GLY A 543 8.60 0.87 -15.62
C GLY A 543 8.15 -0.46 -15.01
N PRO A 544 8.91 -1.01 -14.04
CA PRO A 544 8.60 -2.32 -13.44
C PRO A 544 7.24 -2.41 -12.75
N GLY A 545 6.72 -1.29 -12.23
CA GLY A 545 5.39 -1.19 -11.63
C GLY A 545 4.24 -0.90 -12.63
N GLY A 546 4.56 -0.76 -13.92
CA GLY A 546 3.62 -0.49 -15.00
C GLY A 546 3.44 -1.70 -15.93
N ASP A 547 3.43 -1.47 -17.25
CA ASP A 547 3.34 -2.51 -18.28
C ASP A 547 4.68 -3.20 -18.59
N GLY A 548 5.79 -2.69 -18.02
CA GLY A 548 7.12 -3.25 -18.18
C GLY A 548 7.71 -3.11 -19.59
N THR A 549 7.15 -2.27 -20.47
CA THR A 549 7.65 -2.05 -21.84
C THR A 549 9.13 -1.64 -21.83
N LEU A 550 9.57 -0.86 -20.84
CA LEU A 550 10.98 -0.50 -20.69
C LEU A 550 11.88 -1.72 -20.49
N LEU A 551 11.37 -2.73 -19.79
CA LEU A 551 12.10 -3.95 -19.44
C LEU A 551 12.15 -4.96 -20.59
N MET A 552 11.41 -4.73 -21.67
CA MET A 552 11.50 -5.56 -22.89
C MET A 552 12.82 -5.35 -23.64
N VAL A 553 13.55 -4.28 -23.34
CA VAL A 553 14.89 -4.03 -23.87
C VAL A 553 15.92 -4.52 -22.84
N ASP A 554 16.59 -5.64 -23.15
CA ASP A 554 17.48 -6.33 -22.20
C ASP A 554 18.52 -5.41 -21.56
N SER A 555 19.11 -4.49 -22.32
CA SER A 555 20.10 -3.52 -21.80
C SER A 555 19.52 -2.61 -20.71
N HIS A 556 18.27 -2.16 -20.85
CA HIS A 556 17.61 -1.33 -19.84
C HIS A 556 17.23 -2.15 -18.61
N ALA A 557 16.76 -3.39 -18.81
CA ALA A 557 16.44 -4.29 -17.72
C ALA A 557 17.69 -4.66 -16.89
N ASP A 558 18.80 -4.97 -17.54
CA ASP A 558 20.08 -5.28 -16.89
C ASP A 558 20.62 -4.09 -16.10
N GLU A 559 20.60 -2.89 -16.68
CA GLU A 559 21.08 -1.69 -16.01
C GLU A 559 20.20 -1.34 -14.81
N LEU A 560 18.88 -1.39 -14.94
CA LEU A 560 17.96 -1.15 -13.83
C LEU A 560 18.13 -2.19 -12.71
N ARG A 561 18.33 -3.48 -13.04
CA ARG A 561 18.62 -4.55 -12.07
C ARG A 561 19.97 -4.36 -11.36
N SER A 562 20.93 -3.70 -11.99
CA SER A 562 22.25 -3.42 -11.40
C SER A 562 22.22 -2.29 -10.35
N LEU A 563 21.17 -1.46 -10.37
CA LEU A 563 21.03 -0.34 -9.43
C LEU A 563 20.60 -0.85 -8.04
N PRO A 564 21.00 -0.14 -6.97
CA PRO A 564 20.62 -0.54 -5.62
C PRO A 564 19.12 -0.36 -5.40
N ALA A 565 18.44 -1.42 -4.97
CA ALA A 565 17.03 -1.39 -4.63
C ALA A 565 16.75 -0.40 -3.49
N CYS A 566 15.65 0.34 -3.63
CA CYS A 566 15.20 1.32 -2.66
C CYS A 566 13.67 1.29 -2.52
N ASP A 567 13.17 1.59 -1.33
CA ASP A 567 11.73 1.71 -1.08
C ASP A 567 11.10 2.83 -1.91
N ASN A 568 11.90 3.87 -2.19
CA ASN A 568 11.54 5.01 -3.04
C ASN A 568 11.58 4.70 -4.53
N ASP A 569 12.07 3.53 -4.97
CA ASP A 569 11.98 3.17 -6.38
C ASP A 569 10.52 3.28 -6.82
N GLU A 570 10.24 3.96 -7.93
CA GLU A 570 8.87 4.12 -8.44
C GLU A 570 7.86 4.83 -7.50
N ASP A 571 8.28 5.52 -6.44
CA ASP A 571 7.38 6.41 -5.68
C ASP A 571 7.18 7.72 -6.46
N TYR A 572 6.55 7.62 -7.64
CA TYR A 572 6.34 8.75 -8.55
C TYR A 572 5.42 9.81 -7.95
N HIS A 573 4.53 9.46 -7.01
CA HIS A 573 3.76 10.46 -6.28
C HIS A 573 4.66 11.31 -5.38
N LEU A 574 5.54 10.67 -4.61
CA LEU A 574 6.54 11.38 -3.81
C LEU A 574 7.44 12.25 -4.70
N LEU A 575 7.90 11.71 -5.83
CA LEU A 575 8.74 12.45 -6.77
C LEU A 575 8.02 13.68 -7.36
N ARG A 576 6.79 13.52 -7.84
CA ARG A 576 5.99 14.63 -8.39
C ARG A 576 5.73 15.73 -7.36
N ALA A 577 5.40 15.34 -6.13
CA ALA A 577 5.17 16.28 -5.03
C ALA A 577 6.44 17.08 -4.68
N ASN A 578 7.61 16.44 -4.70
CA ASN A 578 8.89 17.11 -4.45
C ASN A 578 9.38 17.94 -5.65
N LEU A 579 9.03 17.57 -6.88
CA LEU A 579 9.28 18.37 -8.09
C LEU A 579 8.25 19.50 -8.28
N LYS A 580 7.25 19.61 -7.38
CA LYS A 580 6.19 20.62 -7.42
C LYS A 580 5.40 20.64 -8.72
N ILE A 581 5.21 19.46 -9.31
CA ILE A 581 4.38 19.31 -10.50
C ILE A 581 2.90 19.43 -10.09
N PRO A 582 2.11 20.32 -10.73
CA PRO A 582 0.70 20.49 -10.41
C PRO A 582 -0.08 19.18 -10.44
N VAL A 583 -0.97 18.98 -9.48
CA VAL A 583 -1.82 17.76 -9.39
C VAL A 583 -2.76 17.59 -10.60
N THR A 584 -3.07 18.68 -11.29
CA THR A 584 -3.86 18.68 -12.53
C THR A 584 -3.09 18.07 -13.70
N LEU A 585 -1.76 18.04 -13.61
CA LEU A 585 -0.92 17.29 -14.52
C LEU A 585 -0.70 15.92 -13.87
N ASN A 586 -1.33 14.87 -14.38
CA ASN A 586 -1.09 13.49 -13.94
C ASN A 586 -1.34 12.52 -15.08
N GLY A 587 -0.54 12.64 -16.13
CA GLY A 587 -0.66 11.86 -17.35
C GLY A 587 -1.12 12.66 -18.55
N ARG A 588 -1.71 11.97 -19.53
CA ARG A 588 -2.10 12.54 -20.82
C ARG A 588 -3.25 13.53 -20.64
N LEU A 589 -3.15 14.70 -21.28
CA LEU A 589 -4.10 15.82 -21.21
C LEU A 589 -5.10 15.82 -22.39
N SER A 590 -5.19 14.74 -23.15
CA SER A 590 -6.19 14.62 -24.23
C SER A 590 -7.60 14.58 -23.65
N SER A 591 -8.50 15.39 -24.20
CA SER A 591 -9.90 15.67 -23.81
C SER A 591 -10.86 14.47 -23.80
N GLY A 592 -10.37 13.24 -23.89
CA GLY A 592 -11.20 12.07 -24.16
C GLY A 592 -11.75 11.34 -22.94
N TRP A 593 -11.06 11.33 -21.79
CA TRP A 593 -11.37 10.27 -20.79
C TRP A 593 -11.19 10.60 -19.30
N LEU A 594 -10.26 11.47 -18.90
CA LEU A 594 -9.97 11.66 -17.46
C LEU A 594 -10.74 12.80 -16.78
N ASP A 595 -11.25 13.80 -17.51
CA ASP A 595 -11.94 14.95 -16.92
C ASP A 595 -13.28 14.59 -16.24
N GLN A 596 -13.84 13.41 -16.52
CA GLN A 596 -15.09 12.96 -15.89
C GLN A 596 -14.93 12.32 -14.51
N TYR A 597 -13.71 11.97 -14.06
CA TYR A 597 -13.53 11.12 -12.87
C TYR A 597 -12.66 11.70 -11.74
N LEU A 598 -11.94 12.79 -11.97
CA LEU A 598 -11.11 13.42 -10.93
C LEU A 598 -11.75 14.65 -10.27
N VAL A 599 -12.86 15.16 -10.81
CA VAL A 599 -13.66 16.24 -10.21
C VAL A 599 -15.01 15.71 -9.73
N ALA A 600 -14.99 14.63 -8.94
CA ALA A 600 -16.10 14.38 -8.03
C ALA A 600 -15.79 15.17 -6.75
N GLU A 601 -16.22 16.43 -6.69
CA GLU A 601 -16.32 17.09 -5.39
C GLU A 601 -17.19 16.22 -4.47
N PRO A 602 -16.86 16.08 -3.18
CA PRO A 602 -17.73 15.40 -2.25
C PRO A 602 -19.08 16.10 -2.25
N SER A 603 -20.10 15.40 -2.75
CA SER A 603 -21.49 15.84 -2.74
C SER A 603 -21.85 16.32 -1.34
N ARG A 604 -22.13 17.62 -1.23
CA ARG A 604 -22.40 18.35 0.01
C ARG A 604 -23.87 18.22 0.42
N ASP A 605 -24.52 17.11 0.09
CA ASP A 605 -25.93 16.88 0.36
C ASP A 605 -26.07 15.83 1.44
N GLY A 606 -26.24 16.29 2.68
CA GLY A 606 -26.39 15.43 3.84
C GLY A 606 -26.62 16.15 5.16
N GLU A 607 -27.23 17.33 5.16
CA GLU A 607 -27.78 17.96 6.37
C GLU A 607 -29.19 18.48 6.07
N GLU A 608 -30.15 17.56 5.98
CA GLU A 608 -31.55 17.85 6.33
C GLU A 608 -31.94 16.88 7.43
N SER A 609 -31.88 17.36 8.67
CA SER A 609 -32.56 16.75 9.80
C SER A 609 -33.25 17.82 10.62
N ALA A 610 -34.56 17.92 10.38
CA ALA A 610 -35.62 18.07 11.36
C ALA A 610 -35.45 19.16 12.45
N GLU A 611 -35.97 20.34 12.15
CA GLU A 611 -36.58 21.20 13.17
C GLU A 611 -38.10 21.21 12.95
N SER A 612 -38.83 20.50 13.80
CA SER A 612 -40.26 20.75 14.02
C SER A 612 -40.51 20.71 15.51
N SER A 613 -40.52 21.89 16.13
CA SER A 613 -41.08 22.11 17.45
C SER A 613 -41.51 23.57 17.59
N GLN A 614 -42.71 23.73 18.17
CA GLN A 614 -43.40 24.93 18.66
C GLN A 614 -44.29 25.66 17.65
N ASP A 615 -45.54 26.06 17.93
CA ASP A 615 -46.57 25.88 18.96
C ASP A 615 -47.87 26.39 18.26
N GLU A 616 -49.14 26.09 18.58
CA GLU A 616 -49.91 26.50 19.76
C GLU A 616 -51.43 26.24 19.50
N ILE A 617 -52.21 26.11 20.60
CA ILE A 617 -53.69 25.91 20.77
C ILE A 617 -54.19 24.47 20.91
#